data_AF-A0A377TIQ4-F1
#
_entry.id   AF-A0A377TIQ4-F1
#
_cell.length_a   1.000
_cell.length_b   1.000
_cell.length_c   1.000
_cell.angle_alpha   90.00
_cell.angle_beta   90.00
_cell.angle_gamma   90.00
#
_symmetry.space_group_name_H-M   'P 1'
#
loop_
_entity.id
_entity.type
_entity.pdbx_description
1 polymer ?
#
loop_
_entity_poly.entity_id
_entity_poly.type
_entity_poly.pdbx_seq_one_letter_code
_entity_poly.pdbx_strand_id
1 'polypeptide(L)' 'MLLQVDVTKNSPQDVALLKHLQVLGLPTILFFNAEGQEQPERRVTGFMDAAAFSAHLRDWQA' A
#
# COMPACT_ATOMS: atom_id res chain seq x y z
N MET A 1 7.44 1.30 10.39
CA MET A 1 8.36 0.63 9.45
C MET A 1 7.83 0.85 8.04
N LEU A 2 8.70 1.06 7.04
CA LEU A 2 8.31 1.17 5.63
C LEU A 2 8.91 -0.01 4.87
N LEU A 3 8.10 -0.66 4.04
CA LEU A 3 8.54 -1.68 3.08
C LEU A 3 8.17 -1.21 1.68
N GLN A 4 9.11 -1.41 0.76
CA GLN A 4 8.90 -1.13 -0.66
C GLN A 4 9.28 -2.37 -1.45
N VAL A 5 8.39 -2.79 -2.33
CA VAL A 5 8.63 -3.90 -3.25
C VAL A 5 8.65 -3.35 -4.66
N ASP A 6 9.77 -3.54 -5.35
CA ASP A 6 9.91 -3.18 -6.75
C ASP A 6 9.41 -4.33 -7.64
N VAL A 7 8.27 -4.13 -8.28
CA VAL A 7 7.64 -5.08 -9.20
C VAL A 7 7.89 -4.75 -10.67
N THR A 8 8.88 -3.88 -10.98
CA THR A 8 9.19 -3.44 -12.36
C THR A 8 9.47 -4.61 -13.31
N LYS A 9 10.04 -5.70 -12.80
CA LYS A 9 10.32 -6.91 -13.61
C LYS A 9 9.07 -7.69 -14.00
N ASN A 10 7.96 -7.50 -13.31
CA ASN A 10 6.71 -8.24 -13.49
C ASN A 10 6.93 -9.76 -13.55
N SER A 11 7.80 -10.27 -12.68
CA SER A 11 8.13 -11.69 -12.60
C SER A 11 6.93 -12.51 -12.09
N PRO A 12 6.93 -13.85 -12.26
CA PRO A 12 5.86 -14.69 -11.70
C PRO A 12 5.66 -14.50 -10.19
N GLN A 13 6.74 -14.23 -9.45
CA GLN A 13 6.71 -13.94 -8.01
C GLN A 13 6.05 -12.59 -7.73
N ASP A 14 6.35 -11.56 -8.51
CA ASP A 14 5.72 -10.23 -8.40
C ASP A 14 4.21 -10.34 -8.67
N VAL A 15 3.83 -11.04 -9.73
CA VAL A 15 2.42 -11.29 -10.08
C VAL A 15 1.71 -12.06 -8.98
N ALA A 16 2.34 -13.08 -8.39
CA ALA A 16 1.77 -13.83 -7.28
C ALA A 16 1.57 -12.96 -6.04
N LEU A 17 2.54 -12.10 -5.72
CA LEU A 17 2.44 -11.15 -4.60
C LEU A 17 1.30 -10.15 -4.82
N LEU A 18 1.22 -9.50 -5.99
CA LEU A 18 0.18 -8.53 -6.30
C LEU A 18 -1.22 -9.17 -6.24
N LYS A 19 -1.37 -10.40 -6.76
CA LYS A 19 -2.63 -11.16 -6.66
C LYS A 19 -2.99 -11.49 -5.22
N HIS A 20 -2.01 -11.94 -4.42
CA HIS A 20 -2.23 -12.26 -3.01
C HIS A 20 -2.70 -11.03 -2.22
N LEU A 21 -2.10 -9.87 -2.47
CA LEU A 21 -2.46 -8.59 -1.87
C LEU A 21 -3.65 -7.91 -2.55
N GLN A 22 -4.27 -8.54 -3.56
CA GLN A 22 -5.40 -7.99 -4.31
C GLN A 22 -5.13 -6.58 -4.85
N VAL A 23 -3.92 -6.33 -5.36
CA VAL A 23 -3.54 -5.06 -5.98
C VAL A 23 -3.96 -5.08 -7.45
N LEU A 24 -4.91 -4.22 -7.80
CA LEU A 24 -5.48 -4.14 -9.16
C LEU A 24 -4.59 -3.34 -10.13
N GLY A 25 -3.75 -2.44 -9.60
CA GLY A 25 -2.90 -1.57 -10.40
C GLY A 25 -1.98 -0.71 -9.53
N LEU A 26 -1.05 -0.02 -10.18
CA LEU A 26 -0.12 0.91 -9.54
C LEU A 26 -0.52 2.37 -9.82
N PRO A 27 -0.15 3.32 -8.94
CA PRO A 27 0.52 3.10 -7.64
C PRO A 27 -0.45 2.51 -6.60
N THR A 28 0.05 1.67 -5.69
CA THR A 28 -0.70 1.20 -4.51
C THR A 28 0.20 1.19 -3.28
N ILE A 29 -0.22 1.87 -2.20
CA ILE A 29 0.38 1.78 -0.87
C ILE A 29 -0.63 1.08 0.05
N LEU A 30 -0.17 0.04 0.74
CA LEU A 30 -0.96 -0.76 1.70
C LEU A 30 -0.57 -0.39 3.14
N PHE A 31 -1.52 -0.48 4.05
CA PHE A 31 -1.33 -0.22 5.47
C PHE A 31 -1.68 -1.46 6.29
N PHE A 32 -0.87 -1.76 7.30
CA PHE A 32 -1.06 -2.89 8.20
C PHE A 32 -1.00 -2.40 9.65
N ASN A 33 -1.87 -2.91 10.52
CA ASN A 33 -1.82 -2.64 11.95
C ASN A 33 -0.66 -3.41 12.64
N ALA A 34 -0.49 -3.23 13.95
CA ALA A 34 0.59 -3.85 14.71
C ALA A 34 0.49 -5.39 14.74
N GLU A 35 -0.73 -5.91 14.54
CA GLU A 35 -1.05 -7.33 14.48
C GLU A 35 -0.79 -7.93 13.08
N GLY A 36 -0.35 -7.11 12.11
CA GLY A 36 -0.07 -7.53 10.74
C GLY A 36 -1.31 -7.67 9.85
N GLN A 37 -2.46 -7.12 10.28
CA GLN A 37 -3.70 -7.13 9.52
C GLN A 37 -3.77 -5.92 8.60
N GLU A 38 -4.00 -6.15 7.31
CA GLU A 38 -4.19 -5.10 6.32
C GLU A 38 -5.42 -4.24 6.67
N GLN A 39 -5.37 -2.94 6.35
CA GLN A 39 -6.47 -1.97 6.47
C GLN A 39 -6.88 -1.51 5.06
N PRO A 40 -7.76 -2.24 4.34
CA PRO A 40 -8.02 -2.01 2.90
C PRO A 40 -8.61 -0.63 2.59
N GLU A 41 -9.43 -0.08 3.49
CA GLU A 41 -10.03 1.25 3.37
C GLU A 41 -9.00 2.39 3.43
N ARG A 42 -7.78 2.10 3.87
CA ARG A 42 -6.68 3.06 3.94
C ARG A 42 -5.75 3.00 2.73
N ARG A 43 -5.98 2.11 1.77
CA ARG A 43 -5.12 2.03 0.58
C ARG A 43 -5.05 3.37 -0.14
N VAL A 44 -3.84 3.73 -0.54
CA VAL A 44 -3.61 4.86 -1.46
C VAL A 44 -3.34 4.28 -2.84
N THR A 45 -4.30 4.42 -3.76
CA THR A 45 -4.25 3.84 -5.12
C THR A 45 -3.98 4.89 -6.22
N GLY A 46 -3.50 6.07 -5.82
CA GLY A 46 -3.29 7.20 -6.70
C GLY A 46 -2.27 8.18 -6.11
N PHE A 47 -1.98 9.25 -6.85
CA PHE A 47 -1.10 10.30 -6.33
C PHE A 47 -1.78 11.06 -5.19
N MET A 48 -1.04 11.31 -4.11
CA MET A 48 -1.38 12.24 -3.05
C MET A 48 -0.18 13.17 -2.85
N ASP A 49 -0.44 14.47 -2.73
CA ASP A 49 0.60 15.41 -2.34
C ASP A 49 1.01 15.22 -0.86
N ALA A 50 2.08 15.91 -0.46
CA ALA A 50 2.64 15.77 0.88
C ALA A 50 1.65 16.14 2.00
N ALA A 51 0.80 17.15 1.79
CA ALA A 51 -0.16 17.61 2.79
C ALA A 51 -1.30 16.60 2.96
N ALA A 52 -1.86 16.13 1.85
CA ALA A 52 -2.90 15.10 1.81
C ALA A 52 -2.40 13.77 2.40
N PHE A 53 -1.21 13.32 1.99
CA PHE A 53 -0.63 12.07 2.51
C PHE A 53 -0.33 12.18 4.01
N SER A 54 0.19 13.32 4.48
CA SER A 54 0.43 13.53 5.91
C SER A 54 -0.86 13.55 6.75
N ALA A 55 -1.95 14.13 6.21
CA ALA A 55 -3.25 14.08 6.87
C ALA A 55 -3.78 12.64 6.95
N HIS A 56 -3.71 11.91 5.85
CA HIS A 56 -4.11 10.50 5.78
C HIS A 56 -3.40 9.62 6.84
N LEU A 57 -2.10 9.85 7.07
CA LEU A 57 -1.33 9.15 8.11
C LEU A 57 -1.78 9.52 9.53
N ARG A 58 -2.15 10.78 9.79
CA ARG A 58 -2.58 11.22 11.12
C ARG A 58 -3.96 10.69 11.48
N ASP A 59 -4.89 10.64 10.53
CA ASP A 59 -6.23 10.09 10.73
C ASP A 59 -6.20 8.60 11.12
N TRP A 60 -5.07 7.91 10.91
CA TRP A 60 -4.82 6.54 11.39
C TRP A 60 -4.32 6.47 12.83
N GLN A 61 -3.58 7.47 13.30
CA GLN A 61 -3.03 7.48 14.65
C GLN A 61 -3.99 8.02 15.71
N ALA A 62 -5.16 8.53 15.30
CA ALA A 62 -6.26 8.99 16.16
C ALA A 62 -7.25 7.86 16.47
#